data_AF-A0A957KSR9-F1
#
_entry.id   AF-A0A957KSR9-F1
#
_cell.length_a   1.000
_cell.length_b   1.000
_cell.length_c   1.000
_cell.angle_alpha   90.00
_cell.angle_beta   90.00
_cell.angle_gamma   90.00
#
_symmetry.space_group_name_H-M   'P 1'
#
loop_
_entity.id
_entity.type
_entity.pdbx_description
1 polymer ?
#
loop_
_entity_poly.entity_id
_entity_poly.type
_entity_poly.pdbx_seq_one_letter_code
_entity_poly.pdbx_strand_id
1 'polypeptide(L)' 'MPLRGSALSQEIRQRMQEYILQNHLKAGDALPPESYWTETFGVGRSSVREAIKVLQAL' A
#
# COMPACT_ATOMS: atom_id res chain seq x y z
N MET A 1 3.43 -4.28 25.89
CA MET A 1 3.31 -3.05 25.08
C MET A 1 2.51 -3.35 23.82
N PRO A 2 1.40 -2.65 23.50
CA PRO A 2 0.61 -2.99 22.32
C PRO A 2 1.14 -2.24 21.09
N LEU A 3 1.95 -2.91 20.27
CA LEU A 3 2.40 -2.42 18.95
C LEU A 3 1.57 -3.00 17.80
N ARG A 4 0.28 -3.29 18.02
CA ARG A 4 -0.52 -4.07 17.07
C ARG A 4 -1.03 -3.28 15.85
N GLY A 5 -1.09 -1.95 15.92
CA GLY A 5 -1.56 -1.11 14.79
C GLY A 5 -0.46 -0.69 13.80
N SER A 6 0.76 -0.45 14.28
CA SER A 6 1.87 0.05 13.46
C SER A 6 2.40 -1.00 12.49
N ALA A 7 2.50 -2.26 12.93
CA ALA A 7 3.07 -3.34 12.13
C ALA A 7 2.28 -3.60 10.84
N LEU A 8 0.95 -3.58 10.89
CA LEU A 8 0.11 -3.80 9.72
C LEU A 8 0.27 -2.67 8.69
N SER A 9 0.24 -1.42 9.13
CA SER A 9 0.43 -0.26 8.25
C SER A 9 1.81 -0.26 7.59
N GLN A 10 2.84 -0.62 8.36
CA GLN A 10 4.21 -0.70 7.89
C GLN A 10 4.41 -1.83 6.88
N GLU A 11 3.80 -3.00 7.12
CA GLU A 11 3.80 -4.13 6.20
C GLU A 11 3.10 -3.77 4.87
N ILE A 12 1.93 -3.14 4.92
CA ILE A 12 1.20 -2.71 3.71
C ILE A 12 2.06 -1.77 2.87
N ARG A 13 2.71 -0.80 3.50
CA ARG A 13 3.58 0.15 2.81
C ARG A 13 4.76 -0.55 2.15
N GLN A 14 5.40 -1.49 2.85
CA GLN A 14 6.52 -2.24 2.30
C GLN A 14 6.10 -3.09 1.10
N ARG A 15 4.97 -3.80 1.19
CA ARG A 15 4.46 -4.60 0.07
C ARG A 15 4.03 -3.75 -1.12
N MET A 16 3.45 -2.58 -0.91
CA MET A 16 3.16 -1.65 -2.01
C MET A 16 4.43 -1.11 -2.67
N GLN A 17 5.47 -0.78 -1.88
CA GLN A 17 6.76 -0.37 -2.42
C GLN A 17 7.40 -1.49 -3.25
N GLU A 18 7.38 -2.72 -2.75
CA GLU A 18 7.86 -3.89 -3.51
C GLU A 18 7.06 -4.08 -4.80
N TYR A 19 5.74 -3.93 -4.77
CA TYR A 19 4.91 -4.01 -5.97
C TYR A 19 5.28 -2.93 -7.01
N ILE A 20 5.49 -1.69 -6.56
CA ILE A 20 5.92 -0.57 -7.40
C ILE A 20 7.27 -0.89 -8.06
N LEU A 21 8.22 -1.40 -7.28
CA LEU A 21 9.54 -1.81 -7.77
C LEU A 21 9.44 -2.98 -8.78
N GLN A 22 8.65 -4.01 -8.48
CA GLN A 22 8.41 -5.17 -9.33
C GLN A 22 7.76 -4.79 -10.67
N ASN A 23 6.80 -3.86 -10.64
CA ASN A 23 6.10 -3.39 -11.82
C ASN A 23 6.82 -2.22 -12.52
N HIS A 24 7.99 -1.79 -12.01
CA HIS A 24 8.73 -0.63 -12.50
C HIS A 24 7.87 0.64 -12.62
N LEU A 25 6.88 0.77 -11.74
CA LEU A 25 5.98 1.91 -11.69
C LEU A 25 6.77 3.15 -11.27
N LYS A 26 6.61 4.23 -12.03
CA LYS A 26 7.30 5.50 -11.80
C LYS A 26 6.34 6.50 -11.16
N ALA A 27 6.91 7.55 -10.57
CA ALA A 27 6.12 8.69 -10.12
C ALA A 27 5.36 9.28 -11.32
N GLY A 28 4.02 9.31 -11.22
CA GLY A 28 3.12 9.71 -12.30
C GLY A 28 2.43 8.56 -13.03
N ASP A 29 2.88 7.32 -12.87
CA ASP A 29 2.15 6.15 -13.37
C ASP A 29 0.91 5.88 -12.52
N ALA A 30 -0.15 5.39 -13.17
CA ALA A 30 -1.39 5.05 -12.49
C ALA A 30 -1.18 3.83 -11.58
N LEU A 31 -1.37 4.01 -10.27
CA LEU A 31 -1.42 2.90 -9.34
C LEU A 31 -2.68 2.05 -9.61
N PRO A 32 -2.62 0.73 -9.36
CA PRO A 32 -3.80 -0.13 -9.37
C PRO A 32 -4.91 0.41 -8.44
N PRO A 33 -6.18 0.14 -8.76
CA PRO A 33 -7.31 0.57 -7.94
C PRO A 33 -7.25 -0.04 -6.53
N GLU A 34 -7.91 0.60 -5.57
CA GLU A 34 -7.96 0.14 -4.17
C GLU A 34 -8.37 -1.33 -4.05
N SER A 35 -9.35 -1.75 -4.86
CA SER A 35 -9.84 -3.14 -4.90
C SER A 35 -8.74 -4.15 -5.18
N TYR A 36 -7.81 -3.83 -6.08
CA TYR A 36 -6.68 -4.68 -6.42
C TYR A 36 -5.79 -4.95 -5.20
N TRP A 37 -5.51 -3.90 -4.42
CA TRP A 37 -4.69 -4.02 -3.22
C TRP A 37 -5.41 -4.74 -2.09
N THR A 38 -6.71 -4.47 -1.90
CA THR A 38 -7.51 -5.19 -0.89
C THR A 38 -7.57 -6.68 -1.19
N GLU A 39 -7.64 -7.07 -2.46
CA GLU A 39 -7.70 -8.46 -2.90
C GLU A 39 -6.31 -9.13 -2.87
N THR A 40 -5.27 -8.42 -3.32
CA THR A 40 -3.89 -8.92 -3.35
C THR A 40 -3.29 -9.09 -1.95
N PHE A 41 -3.55 -8.15 -1.03
CA PHE A 41 -2.98 -8.16 0.31
C PHE A 41 -3.96 -8.62 1.39
N GLY A 42 -5.24 -8.81 1.06
CA GLY A 42 -6.27 -9.19 2.04
C GLY A 42 -6.52 -8.12 3.10
N VAL A 43 -6.21 -6.85 2.80
CA VAL A 43 -6.34 -5.75 3.77
C VAL A 43 -7.61 -4.94 3.57
N GLY A 44 -8.08 -4.28 4.63
CA GLY A 44 -9.27 -3.44 4.56
C GLY A 44 -9.07 -2.20 3.69
N ARG A 45 -10.16 -1.76 3.03
CA ARG A 45 -10.21 -0.54 2.18
C ARG A 45 -9.61 0.69 2.85
N SER A 46 -9.85 0.85 4.15
CA SER A 46 -9.31 1.97 4.94
C SER A 46 -7.79 2.00 4.96
N SER A 47 -7.14 0.85 5.13
CA SER A 47 -5.68 0.75 5.20
C SER A 47 -5.02 0.92 3.84
N VAL A 48 -5.66 0.41 2.78
CA VAL A 48 -5.21 0.62 1.39
C VAL A 48 -5.22 2.10 1.03
N ARG A 49 -6.32 2.79 1.32
CA ARG A 49 -6.46 4.22 1.00
C ARG A 49 -5.37 5.06 1.66
N GLU A 50 -5.07 4.81 2.94
CA GLU A 50 -3.99 5.52 3.63
C GLU A 50 -2.63 5.23 3.01
N ALA A 51 -2.33 3.97 2.67
CA ALA A 51 -1.06 3.61 2.05
C ALA A 51 -0.89 4.22 0.65
N ILE A 52 -1.94 4.20 -0.19
CA ILE A 52 -1.93 4.86 -1.51
C ILE A 52 -1.72 6.36 -1.35
N LYS A 53 -2.43 7.00 -0.43
CA LYS A 53 -2.30 8.45 -0.18
C LYS A 53 -0.87 8.82 0.25
N VAL A 54 -0.24 8.01 1.09
CA VAL A 54 1.15 8.22 1.51
C VAL A 54 2.12 8.01 0.35
N LEU A 55 1.88 7.02 -0.52
CA LEU A 55 2.70 6.78 -1.71
C LEU A 55 2.58 7.87 -2.77
N GLN A 56 1.39 8.45 -2.93
CA GLN A 56 1.15 9.59 -3.83
C GLN A 56 1.71 10.91 -3.27
N ALA A 57 1.94 10.99 -1.95
CA ALA A 57 2.48 12.17 -1.29
C ALA A 57 4.03 12.18 -1.22
N LEU A 58 4.69 11.11 -1.68
CA LEU A 58 6.14 10.99 -1.82
C LEU A 58 6.59 11.37 -3.24
#